data_AF-A0A730BSI4-F1
#
_entry.id   AF-A0A730BSI4-F1
#
_cell.length_a   1.000
_cell.length_b   1.000
_cell.length_c   1.000
_cell.angle_alpha   90.00
_cell.angle_beta   90.00
_cell.angle_gamma   90.00
#
_symmetry.space_group_name_H-M   'P 1'
#
loop_
_entity.id
_entity.type
_entity.pdbx_description
1 polymer ?
#
loop_
_entity_poly.entity_id
_entity_poly.type
_entity_poly.pdbx_seq_one_letter_code
_entity_poly.pdbx_strand_id
1 'polypeptide(L)' 'MQEVKIYTASPSDLSPPVQSESFCVDMVLASDYAELEAKYAALAVSGYRMQTNICK' A
#
# COMPACT_ATOMS: atom_id res chain seq x y z
N MET A 1 7.77 1.02 10.30
CA MET A 1 7.19 1.66 9.11
C MET A 1 7.54 0.75 7.95
N GLN A 2 6.57 0.01 7.41
CA GLN A 2 6.85 -0.93 6.33
C GLN A 2 6.75 -0.19 4.99
N GLU A 3 7.76 -0.40 4.14
CA GLU A 3 7.90 0.30 2.87
C GLU A 3 6.97 -0.35 1.84
N VAL A 4 5.91 0.38 1.46
CA VAL A 4 5.04 -0.01 0.34
C VAL A 4 5.76 0.36 -0.94
N LYS A 5 5.91 -0.59 -1.86
CA LYS A 5 6.56 -0.33 -3.14
C LYS A 5 5.62 0.50 -4.00
N ILE A 6 6.06 1.71 -4.32
CA ILE A 6 5.38 2.60 -5.25
C ILE A 6 6.05 2.43 -6.61
N TYR A 7 5.23 2.12 -7.61
CA TYR A 7 5.65 1.95 -8.99
C TYR A 7 5.23 3.17 -9.78
N THR A 8 6.17 3.89 -10.36
CA THR A 8 5.86 5.01 -11.25
C THR A 8 5.79 4.51 -12.69
N ALA A 9 4.64 4.69 -13.34
CA ALA A 9 4.45 4.37 -14.75
C ALA A 9 4.62 5.63 -15.62
N SER A 10 5.26 5.48 -16.78
CA SER A 10 5.36 6.55 -17.76
C SER A 10 3.99 6.79 -18.42
N PRO A 11 3.63 8.04 -18.75
CA PRO A 11 2.43 8.36 -19.54
C PRO A 11 2.32 7.58 -20.86
N SER A 12 3.48 7.17 -21.41
CA SER A 12 3.61 6.35 -22.61
C SER A 12 3.10 4.91 -22.44
N ASP A 13 3.16 4.40 -21.21
CA ASP A 13 2.78 3.03 -20.85
C ASP A 13 1.28 2.89 -20.58
N LEU A 14 0.55 4.02 -20.55
CA LEU A 14 -0.89 4.08 -20.32
C LEU A 14 -1.69 3.99 -21.63
N SER A 15 -2.92 3.49 -21.54
CA SER A 15 -3.83 3.41 -22.68
C SER A 15 -5.10 4.22 -22.42
N PRO A 16 -5.41 5.25 -23.21
CA PRO A 16 -4.62 5.77 -24.35
C PRO A 16 -3.34 6.51 -23.89
N PRO A 17 -2.29 6.56 -24.73
CA PRO A 17 -1.04 7.24 -24.38
C PRO A 17 -1.28 8.73 -24.09
N VAL A 18 -0.74 9.22 -22.97
CA VAL A 18 -0.88 10.63 -22.58
C VAL A 18 0.39 11.38 -23.00
N GLN A 19 0.28 12.30 -23.96
CA GLN A 19 1.42 13.00 -24.58
C GLN A 19 1.98 14.19 -23.75
N SER A 20 1.63 14.31 -22.48
CA SER A 20 2.17 15.37 -21.63
C SER A 20 3.40 14.88 -20.88
N GLU A 21 4.56 15.45 -21.22
CA GLU A 21 5.88 15.23 -20.59
C GLU A 21 5.92 15.56 -19.08
N SER A 22 4.82 16.09 -18.52
CA SER A 22 4.67 16.49 -17.12
C SER A 22 3.74 15.59 -16.30
N PHE A 23 3.28 14.47 -16.87
CA PHE A 23 2.39 13.54 -16.17
C PHE A 23 3.19 12.36 -15.65
N CYS A 24 2.94 11.92 -14.43
CA CYS A 24 3.39 10.63 -13.91
C CYS A 24 2.24 10.01 -13.15
N VAL A 25 2.17 8.68 -13.14
CA VAL A 25 1.17 7.94 -12.36
C VAL A 25 1.89 7.00 -11.43
N ASP A 26 1.68 7.21 -10.14
CA ASP A 26 2.10 6.28 -9.11
C ASP A 26 1.04 5.21 -8.93
N MET A 27 1.48 3.95 -8.94
CA MET A 27 0.67 2.76 -8.79
C MET A 27 1.19 1.91 -7.62
N VAL A 28 0.27 1.19 -6.99
CA VAL A 28 0.57 0.15 -6.02
C VAL A 28 -0.04 -1.14 -6.54
N LEU A 29 0.73 -2.23 -6.48
CA LEU A 29 0.22 -3.53 -6.90
C LEU A 29 -0.83 -4.03 -5.89
N ALA A 30 -1.88 -4.67 -6.39
CA ALA A 30 -2.92 -5.24 -5.56
C ALA A 30 -2.37 -6.28 -4.56
N SER A 31 -1.34 -7.04 -4.95
CA SER A 31 -0.63 -7.97 -4.05
C SER A 31 -0.04 -7.24 -2.85
N ASP A 32 0.68 -6.16 -3.11
CA ASP A 32 1.43 -5.43 -2.09
C ASP A 32 0.47 -4.71 -1.14
N TYR A 33 -0.65 -4.21 -1.67
CA TYR A 33 -1.72 -3.62 -0.88
C TYR A 33 -2.43 -4.67 -0.01
N ALA A 34 -2.77 -5.84 -0.56
CA ALA A 34 -3.42 -6.91 0.20
C ALA A 34 -2.53 -7.44 1.35
N GLU A 35 -1.22 -7.56 1.12
CA GLU A 35 -0.28 -7.91 2.19
C GLU A 35 -0.24 -6.85 3.30
N LEU A 36 -0.33 -5.58 2.94
CA LEU A 36 -0.37 -4.47 3.88
C LEU A 36 -1.65 -4.54 4.74
N GLU A 37 -2.80 -4.75 4.12
CA GLU A 37 -4.08 -4.92 4.82
C GLU A 37 -4.05 -6.10 5.80
N ALA A 38 -3.53 -7.26 5.38
CA ALA A 38 -3.42 -8.43 6.22
C ALA A 38 -2.56 -8.18 7.46
N LYS A 39 -1.46 -7.43 7.31
CA LYS A 39 -0.60 -7.05 8.44
C LYS A 39 -1.26 -6.05 9.37
N TYR A 40 -1.98 -5.07 8.84
CA TYR A 40 -2.74 -4.13 9.68
C TYR A 40 -3.85 -4.84 10.45
N ALA A 41 -4.56 -5.79 9.84
CA ALA A 41 -5.52 -6.64 10.53
C ALA A 41 -4.84 -7.45 11.64
N ALA A 42 -3.69 -8.07 11.38
CA ALA A 42 -2.91 -8.80 12.38
C ALA A 42 -2.39 -7.89 13.51
N LEU A 43 -1.96 -6.67 13.18
CA LEU A 43 -1.48 -5.68 14.15
C LEU A 43 -2.64 -5.14 15.01
N ALA A 44 -3.82 -4.92 14.44
CA ALA A 44 -5.00 -4.53 15.21
C ALA A 44 -5.38 -5.62 16.21
N VAL A 45 -5.36 -6.89 15.80
CA VAL A 45 -5.60 -8.04 16.68
C VAL A 45 -4.53 -8.14 17.78
N SER A 46 -3.25 -7.97 17.45
CA SER A 46 -2.18 -8.04 18.43
C SER A 46 -2.18 -6.83 19.38
N GLY A 47 -2.48 -5.63 18.90
CA GLY A 47 -2.65 -4.43 19.71
C GLY A 47 -3.81 -4.56 20.70
N TYR A 48 -4.97 -5.07 20.26
CA TYR A 48 -6.07 -5.43 21.16
C TYR A 48 -5.64 -6.45 22.21
N ARG A 49 -4.91 -7.50 21.81
CA ARG A 49 -4.44 -8.55 22.73
C ARG A 49 -3.44 -8.02 23.77
N MET A 50 -2.54 -7.13 23.36
CA MET A 50 -1.60 -6.45 24.27
C MET A 50 -2.36 -5.55 25.26
N GLN A 51 -3.38 -4.80 24.82
CA GLN A 51 -4.17 -3.94 25.68
C GLN A 51 -4.98 -4.73 26.72
N THR A 52 -5.52 -5.91 26.36
CA THR A 52 -6.22 -6.79 27.33
C THR A 52 -5.31 -7.43 28.38
N ASN A 53 -4.00 -7.56 28.11
CA ASN A 53 -3.03 -8.12 29.06
C ASN A 53 -2.41 -7.05 29.98
N ILE A 54 -2.51 -5.77 29.62
CA ILE A 54 -2.05 -4.64 30.46
C ILE A 54 -3.12 -4.26 31.50
N CYS A 55 -4.41 -4.51 31.23
CA CYS A 55 -5.52 -4.22 32.14
C CYS A 55 -5.93 -5.41 33.05
N LYS A 56 -5.08 -6.43 33.23
CA LYS A 56 -5.24 -7.51 34.21
C LYS A 56 -4.11 -7.49 35.20
#